data_AF-D3G0R7-F1
#
_entry.id   AF-D3G0R7-F1
#
_cell.length_a   1.000
_cell.length_b   1.000
_cell.length_c   1.000
_cell.angle_alpha   90.00
_cell.angle_beta   90.00
_cell.angle_gamma   90.00
#
_symmetry.space_group_name_H-M   'P 1'
#
loop_
_entity.id
_entity.type
_entity.pdbx_description
1 polymer ?
#
loop_
_entity_poly.entity_id
_entity_poly.type
_entity_poly.pdbx_seq_one_letter_code
_entity_poly.pdbx_strand_id
1 'polypeptide(L)'
;MKKQMFLILAGISILFAGCMQDNSADLMEDIKQSQTKGTFGAQRFSNNTDQNHAIRRADTELLTYAKEAGVYLEQTINQLEDLAPTFQEDSFQADSLHSVLSTIHSIKQNSERFHNIRIPHEFEGFHQIHIGFITELTDLERVIDDMREPVDPRQALNARVHYENIMISHKSMEREFMSLSEDYGFH
;
A
#
# COMPACT_ATOMS: atom_id res chain seq x y z
N MET A 1 -29.27 -18.83 -36.52
CA MET A 1 -28.48 -18.58 -35.28
C MET A 1 -26.99 -18.28 -35.51
N LYS A 2 -26.43 -18.34 -36.72
CA LYS A 2 -25.01 -17.96 -36.99
C LYS A 2 -24.79 -16.47 -37.29
N LYS A 3 -25.83 -15.69 -37.57
CA LYS A 3 -25.72 -14.27 -37.93
C LYS A 3 -25.77 -13.30 -36.73
N GLN A 4 -26.25 -13.75 -35.57
CA GLN A 4 -26.33 -12.91 -34.36
C GLN A 4 -25.04 -12.92 -33.54
N MET A 5 -24.17 -13.93 -33.74
CA MET A 5 -22.88 -14.04 -33.06
C MET A 5 -21.82 -13.10 -33.63
N PHE A 6 -21.99 -12.60 -34.86
CA PHE A 6 -21.05 -11.65 -35.48
C PHE A 6 -21.26 -10.20 -35.02
N LEU A 7 -22.47 -9.85 -34.55
CA LEU A 7 -22.79 -8.49 -34.09
C LEU A 7 -22.26 -8.19 -32.69
N ILE A 8 -22.07 -9.21 -31.84
CA ILE A 8 -21.53 -9.03 -30.48
C ILE A 8 -20.00 -8.86 -30.52
N LEU A 9 -19.31 -9.46 -31.50
CA LEU A 9 -17.86 -9.37 -31.62
C LEU A 9 -17.38 -7.98 -32.08
N ALA A 10 -18.20 -7.24 -32.83
CA ALA A 10 -17.87 -5.90 -33.31
C ALA A 10 -18.09 -4.79 -32.25
N GLY A 11 -18.89 -5.05 -31.22
CA GLY A 11 -19.16 -4.08 -30.14
C GLY A 11 -18.01 -3.96 -29.13
N ILE A 12 -17.23 -5.03 -28.94
CA ILE A 12 -16.13 -5.06 -27.96
C ILE A 12 -14.88 -4.33 -28.47
N SER A 13 -14.74 -4.15 -29.79
CA SER A 13 -13.58 -3.45 -30.37
C SER A 13 -13.60 -1.92 -30.17
N ILE A 14 -14.74 -1.33 -29.82
CA ILE A 14 -14.87 0.13 -29.66
C ILE A 14 -14.47 0.59 -28.24
N LEU A 15 -14.44 -0.32 -27.25
CA LEU A 15 -14.07 0.03 -25.87
C LEU A 15 -12.56 0.11 -25.61
N PHE A 16 -11.71 -0.33 -26.55
CA PHE A 16 -10.24 -0.22 -26.43
C PHE A 16 -9.64 1.00 -27.15
N ALA A 17 -10.43 1.80 -27.85
CA ALA A 17 -9.94 2.97 -28.57
C ALA A 17 -9.88 4.26 -27.70
N GLY A 18 -10.24 4.21 -26.42
CA GLY A 18 -10.36 5.38 -25.54
C GLY A 18 -9.17 5.67 -24.62
N CYS A 19 -8.13 4.84 -24.57
CA CYS A 19 -7.00 5.00 -23.62
C CYS A 19 -5.66 5.35 -24.28
N MET A 20 -5.65 6.02 -25.44
CA MET A 20 -4.40 6.49 -26.08
C MET A 20 -4.53 7.94 -26.60
N GLN A 21 -4.80 8.87 -25.67
CA GLN A 21 -4.75 10.31 -25.90
C GLN A 21 -4.58 10.92 -24.50
N ASP A 22 -3.37 11.02 -23.95
CA ASP A 22 -2.46 12.14 -24.16
C ASP A 22 -1.04 11.78 -23.68
N ASN A 23 -0.26 11.08 -24.49
CA ASN A 23 1.17 10.91 -24.19
C ASN A 23 2.06 10.91 -25.43
N SER A 24 1.46 10.87 -26.63
CA SER A 24 2.21 10.89 -27.89
C SER A 24 2.63 12.30 -28.29
N ALA A 25 1.94 13.35 -27.84
CA ALA A 25 2.32 14.74 -28.11
C ALA A 25 3.56 15.16 -27.30
N ASP A 26 3.60 14.84 -26.00
CA ASP A 26 4.78 15.07 -25.15
C ASP A 26 5.98 14.21 -25.59
N LEU A 27 5.75 12.94 -25.96
CA LEU A 27 6.80 12.12 -26.57
C LEU A 27 7.32 12.71 -27.88
N MET A 28 6.45 13.27 -28.73
CA MET A 28 6.87 13.83 -30.02
C MET A 28 7.64 15.15 -29.86
N GLU A 29 7.35 15.92 -28.82
CA GLU A 29 8.08 17.15 -28.48
C GLU A 29 9.45 16.86 -27.85
N ASP A 30 9.53 15.87 -26.95
CA ASP A 30 10.81 15.37 -26.40
C ASP A 30 11.68 14.71 -27.49
N ILE A 31 11.08 13.99 -28.44
CA ILE A 31 11.78 13.43 -29.61
C ILE A 31 12.31 14.56 -30.51
N LYS A 32 11.55 15.63 -30.72
CA LYS A 32 11.99 16.77 -31.53
C LYS A 32 13.09 17.58 -30.85
N GLN A 33 13.04 17.76 -29.53
CA GLN A 33 14.11 18.40 -28.76
C GLN A 33 15.39 17.55 -28.73
N SER A 34 15.25 16.22 -28.69
CA SER A 34 16.37 15.28 -28.75
C SER A 34 17.02 15.23 -30.15
N GLN A 35 16.22 15.37 -31.22
CA GLN A 35 16.73 15.39 -32.60
C GLN A 35 17.41 16.71 -33.01
N THR A 36 17.07 17.85 -32.40
CA THR A 36 17.70 19.15 -32.77
C THR A 36 19.08 19.39 -32.16
N LYS A 37 19.50 18.61 -31.14
CA LYS A 37 20.82 18.75 -30.49
C LYS A 37 21.82 17.62 -30.78
N GLY A 38 21.47 16.63 -31.61
CA GLY A 38 22.32 15.46 -31.85
C GLY A 38 22.42 15.09 -33.32
N THR A 39 23.29 15.78 -34.06
CA THR A 39 23.71 15.33 -35.39
C THR A 39 24.34 13.93 -35.26
N PHE A 40 23.79 12.95 -35.99
CA PHE A 40 24.18 11.54 -36.09
C PHE A 40 23.84 10.61 -34.90
N GLY A 41 22.64 10.05 -34.92
CA GLY A 41 22.43 8.61 -35.21
C GLY A 41 23.24 7.55 -34.45
N ALA A 42 23.57 7.74 -33.17
CA ALA A 42 24.03 6.65 -32.31
C ALA A 42 22.93 6.28 -31.31
N GLN A 43 22.30 5.13 -31.51
CA GLN A 43 21.54 4.44 -30.47
C GLN A 43 22.53 4.22 -29.31
N ARG A 44 22.45 5.05 -28.26
CA ARG A 44 23.28 4.88 -27.07
C ARG A 44 22.85 3.57 -26.43
N PHE A 45 23.59 2.50 -26.68
CA PHE A 45 23.55 1.32 -25.82
C PHE A 45 23.82 1.82 -24.40
N SER A 46 22.94 1.47 -23.47
CA SER A 46 23.11 1.77 -22.05
C SER A 46 24.54 1.39 -21.64
N ASN A 47 25.36 2.37 -21.27
CA ASN A 47 26.73 2.10 -20.82
C ASN A 47 26.66 1.37 -19.48
N ASN A 48 27.59 0.45 -19.23
CA ASN A 48 27.75 -0.25 -17.95
C ASN A 48 27.76 0.71 -16.76
N THR A 49 28.26 1.95 -16.94
CA THR A 49 28.19 3.00 -15.92
C THR A 49 26.75 3.39 -15.56
N ASP A 50 25.88 3.58 -16.54
CA ASP A 50 24.47 3.96 -16.31
C ASP A 50 23.69 2.79 -15.69
N GLN A 51 23.98 1.56 -16.09
CA GLN A 51 23.41 0.35 -15.49
C GLN A 51 23.86 0.18 -14.04
N ASN A 52 25.15 0.35 -13.75
CA ASN A 52 25.68 0.28 -12.38
C ASN A 52 25.11 1.38 -11.49
N HIS A 53 24.89 2.59 -12.03
CA HIS A 53 24.22 3.66 -11.30
C HIS A 53 22.75 3.33 -11.02
N ALA A 54 22.04 2.72 -11.98
CA ALA A 54 20.66 2.27 -11.77
C ALA A 54 20.57 1.16 -10.71
N ILE A 55 21.46 0.16 -10.76
CA ILE A 55 21.55 -0.92 -9.77
C ILE A 55 21.81 -0.35 -8.37
N ARG A 56 22.83 0.51 -8.21
CA ARG A 56 23.14 1.11 -6.91
C ARG A 56 22.01 1.97 -6.35
N ARG A 57 21.25 2.66 -7.21
CA ARG A 57 20.07 3.42 -6.79
C ARG A 57 18.95 2.48 -6.34
N ALA A 58 18.68 1.41 -7.07
CA ALA A 58 17.71 0.39 -6.68
C ALA A 58 18.05 -0.24 -5.33
N ASP A 59 19.33 -0.59 -5.10
CA ASP A 59 19.80 -1.11 -3.81
C ASP A 59 19.58 -0.10 -2.67
N THR A 60 19.81 1.19 -2.95
CA THR A 60 19.61 2.26 -1.96
C THR A 60 18.14 2.50 -1.66
N GLU A 61 17.26 2.46 -2.68
CA GLU A 61 15.81 2.58 -2.53
C GLU A 61 15.25 1.40 -1.72
N LEU A 62 15.70 0.17 -2.00
CA LEU A 62 15.32 -1.03 -1.28
C LEU A 62 15.68 -0.95 0.21
N LEU A 63 16.93 -0.61 0.53
CA LEU A 63 17.39 -0.47 1.91
C LEU A 63 16.67 0.66 2.66
N THR A 64 16.39 1.77 1.98
CA THR A 64 15.65 2.89 2.56
C THR A 64 14.23 2.46 2.91
N TYR A 65 13.54 1.80 1.97
CA TYR A 65 12.19 1.30 2.19
C TYR A 65 12.15 0.27 3.31
N ALA A 66 13.09 -0.69 3.32
CA ALA A 66 13.17 -1.71 4.37
C ALA A 66 13.33 -1.10 5.76
N LYS A 67 14.19 -0.08 5.91
CA LYS A 67 14.36 0.62 7.18
C LYS A 67 13.06 1.28 7.65
N GLU A 68 12.38 1.99 6.76
CA GLU A 68 11.13 2.70 7.09
C GLU A 68 10.00 1.72 7.38
N ALA A 69 9.92 0.60 6.66
CA ALA A 69 8.97 -0.48 6.93
C ALA A 69 9.21 -1.12 8.32
N GLY A 70 10.48 -1.37 8.69
CA GLY A 70 10.83 -1.89 10.01
C GLY A 70 10.42 -0.95 11.14
N VAL A 71 10.72 0.35 11.01
CA VAL A 71 10.31 1.38 11.98
C VAL A 71 8.79 1.46 12.09
N TYR A 72 8.08 1.41 10.95
CA TYR A 72 6.62 1.42 10.93
C TYR A 72 6.02 0.20 11.66
N LEU A 73 6.55 -1.00 11.41
CA LEU A 73 6.10 -2.23 12.09
C LEU A 73 6.27 -2.14 13.60
N GLU A 74 7.45 -1.75 14.07
CA GLU A 74 7.78 -1.61 15.49
C GLU A 74 6.88 -0.59 16.19
N GLN A 75 6.66 0.57 15.57
CA GLN A 75 5.77 1.58 16.14
C GLN A 75 4.33 1.10 16.21
N THR A 76 3.86 0.46 15.13
CA THR A 76 2.47 0.04 15.01
C THR A 76 2.14 -1.10 15.97
N ILE A 77 3.04 -2.07 16.20
CA ILE A 77 2.75 -3.17 17.14
C ILE A 77 2.57 -2.67 18.57
N ASN A 78 3.44 -1.77 19.03
CA ASN A 78 3.34 -1.16 20.35
C ASN A 78 1.97 -0.48 20.54
N GLN A 79 1.55 0.30 19.54
CA GLN A 79 0.26 0.98 19.55
C GLN A 79 -0.92 0.01 19.58
N LEU A 80 -0.85 -1.10 18.85
CA LEU A 80 -1.91 -2.11 18.87
C LEU A 80 -1.96 -2.87 20.19
N GLU A 81 -0.81 -3.24 20.75
CA GLU A 81 -0.73 -3.91 22.05
C GLU A 81 -1.31 -3.05 23.18
N ASP A 82 -1.12 -1.73 23.13
CA ASP A 82 -1.73 -0.78 24.06
C ASP A 82 -3.27 -0.80 24.01
N LEU A 83 -3.87 -1.18 22.87
CA LEU A 83 -5.32 -1.32 22.73
C LEU A 83 -5.85 -2.67 23.25
N ALA A 84 -4.99 -3.69 23.38
CA ALA A 84 -5.41 -5.04 23.72
C ALA A 84 -6.28 -5.15 24.99
N PRO A 85 -5.98 -4.43 26.10
CA PRO A 85 -6.83 -4.47 27.29
C PRO A 85 -8.27 -4.06 27.02
N THR A 86 -8.48 -3.02 26.20
CA THR A 86 -9.82 -2.51 25.86
C THR A 86 -10.65 -3.57 25.13
N PHE A 87 -10.04 -4.35 24.25
CA PHE A 87 -10.74 -5.39 23.48
C PHE A 87 -10.89 -6.72 24.26
N GLN A 88 -10.22 -6.87 25.42
CA GLN A 88 -10.38 -8.01 26.31
C GLN A 88 -11.51 -7.83 27.34
N GLU A 89 -11.90 -6.58 27.64
CA GLU A 89 -12.99 -6.27 28.58
C GLU A 89 -14.37 -6.57 28.00
N ASP A 90 -15.27 -7.15 28.81
CA ASP A 90 -16.64 -7.54 28.42
C ASP A 90 -17.54 -6.40 27.92
N SER A 91 -17.19 -5.15 28.22
CA SER A 91 -17.94 -3.96 27.81
C SER A 91 -17.01 -2.79 27.53
N PHE A 92 -17.31 -2.00 26.51
CA PHE A 92 -16.59 -0.76 26.22
C PHE A 92 -17.10 0.39 27.08
N GLN A 93 -16.18 1.19 27.64
CA GLN A 93 -16.46 2.49 28.26
C GLN A 93 -16.18 3.63 27.25
N ALA A 94 -16.90 4.76 27.34
CA ALA A 94 -16.67 5.91 26.45
C ALA A 94 -15.22 6.37 26.38
N ASP A 95 -14.52 6.46 27.53
CA ASP A 95 -13.12 6.90 27.57
C ASP A 95 -12.21 5.93 26.79
N SER A 96 -12.52 4.62 26.83
CA SER A 96 -11.80 3.60 26.08
C SER A 96 -12.02 3.74 24.56
N LEU A 97 -13.23 4.12 24.12
CA LEU A 97 -13.52 4.35 22.69
C LEU A 97 -12.72 5.52 22.13
N HIS A 98 -12.58 6.61 22.90
CA HIS A 98 -11.78 7.76 22.48
C HIS A 98 -10.28 7.41 22.35
N SER A 99 -9.77 6.63 23.30
CA SER A 99 -8.38 6.13 23.24
C SER A 99 -8.14 5.27 21.99
N VAL A 100 -9.07 4.34 21.70
CA VAL A 100 -9.03 3.50 20.49
C VAL A 100 -8.98 4.34 19.22
N LEU A 101 -9.88 5.32 19.07
CA LEU A 101 -9.91 6.20 17.90
C LEU A 101 -8.60 7.00 17.74
N SER A 102 -8.10 7.57 18.84
CA SER A 102 -6.84 8.33 18.83
C SER A 102 -5.67 7.46 18.35
N THR A 103 -5.59 6.21 18.81
CA THR A 103 -4.54 5.28 18.38
C THR A 103 -4.69 4.90 16.91
N ILE A 104 -5.91 4.60 16.44
CA ILE A 104 -6.18 4.31 15.03
C ILE A 104 -5.75 5.49 14.14
N HIS A 105 -6.09 6.72 14.52
CA HIS A 105 -5.68 7.92 13.80
C HIS A 105 -4.16 8.08 13.76
N SER A 106 -3.47 7.81 14.88
CA SER A 106 -2.01 7.86 14.91
C SER A 106 -1.38 6.84 13.97
N ILE A 107 -1.89 5.59 13.94
CA ILE A 107 -1.37 4.55 13.03
C ILE A 107 -1.60 4.96 11.58
N LYS A 108 -2.80 5.45 11.24
CA LYS A 108 -3.13 5.90 9.87
C LYS A 108 -2.25 7.07 9.43
N GLN A 109 -1.99 8.05 10.29
CA GLN A 109 -1.07 9.15 9.98
C GLN A 109 0.37 8.67 9.74
N ASN A 110 0.85 7.71 10.52
CA ASN A 110 2.16 7.09 10.27
C ASN A 110 2.18 6.34 8.94
N SER A 111 1.08 5.66 8.60
CA SER A 111 0.93 4.99 7.31
C SER A 111 0.93 5.95 6.12
N GLU A 112 0.35 7.15 6.25
CA GLU A 112 0.38 8.16 5.19
C GLU A 112 1.81 8.62 4.89
N ARG A 113 2.64 8.79 5.94
CA ARG A 113 4.06 9.13 5.77
C ARG A 113 4.80 8.02 5.04
N PHE A 114 4.53 6.77 5.40
CA PHE A 114 5.10 5.59 4.77
C PHE A 114 4.70 5.45 3.30
N HIS A 115 3.44 5.72 2.95
CA HIS A 115 2.94 5.67 1.56
C HIS A 115 3.60 6.65 0.59
N ASN A 116 4.20 7.73 1.09
CA ASN A 116 4.89 8.70 0.24
C ASN A 116 6.27 8.22 -0.21
N ILE A 117 6.73 7.06 0.27
CA ILE A 117 7.98 6.44 -0.13
C ILE A 117 7.72 5.57 -1.36
N ARG A 118 8.61 5.65 -2.36
CA ARG A 118 8.54 4.77 -3.52
C ARG A 118 8.68 3.31 -3.10
N ILE A 119 7.70 2.49 -3.45
CA ILE A 119 7.67 1.06 -3.13
C ILE A 119 8.58 0.30 -4.12
N PRO A 120 9.63 -0.40 -3.64
CA PRO A 120 10.41 -1.33 -4.45
C PRO A 120 9.55 -2.53 -4.87
N HIS A 121 9.87 -3.13 -6.02
CA HIS A 121 9.10 -4.27 -6.54
C HIS A 121 9.08 -5.46 -5.57
N GLU A 122 10.20 -5.67 -4.87
CA GLU A 122 10.39 -6.71 -3.87
C GLU A 122 9.39 -6.59 -2.71
N PHE A 123 8.91 -5.37 -2.42
CA PHE A 123 7.98 -5.07 -1.34
C PHE A 123 6.52 -5.01 -1.79
N GLU A 124 6.18 -5.38 -3.03
CA GLU A 124 4.78 -5.40 -3.48
C GLU A 124 3.91 -6.31 -2.59
N GLY A 125 4.40 -7.49 -2.21
CA GLY A 125 3.69 -8.41 -1.31
C GLY A 125 3.38 -7.78 0.04
N PHE A 126 4.39 -7.19 0.68
CA PHE A 126 4.25 -6.43 1.93
C PHE A 126 3.21 -5.31 1.80
N HIS A 127 3.29 -4.54 0.72
CA HIS A 127 2.38 -3.42 0.48
C HIS A 127 0.92 -3.87 0.33
N GLN A 128 0.66 -4.99 -0.34
CA GLN A 128 -0.71 -5.52 -0.44
C GLN A 128 -1.29 -5.91 0.94
N ILE A 129 -0.47 -6.51 1.82
CA ILE A 129 -0.89 -6.82 3.18
C ILE A 129 -1.15 -5.53 3.97
N HIS A 130 -0.29 -4.53 3.79
CA HIS A 130 -0.43 -3.21 4.42
C HIS A 130 -1.73 -2.50 4.02
N ILE A 131 -2.14 -2.56 2.74
CA ILE A 131 -3.45 -2.04 2.30
C ILE A 131 -4.60 -2.73 3.05
N GLY A 132 -4.54 -4.06 3.19
CA GLY A 132 -5.54 -4.83 3.94
C GLY A 132 -5.59 -4.40 5.41
N PHE A 133 -4.43 -4.22 6.04
CA PHE A 133 -4.29 -3.71 7.40
C PHE A 133 -4.95 -2.33 7.58
N ILE A 134 -4.71 -1.38 6.67
CA ILE A 134 -5.32 -0.03 6.72
C ILE A 134 -6.83 -0.07 6.48
N THR A 135 -7.29 -1.00 5.64
CA THR A 135 -8.73 -1.22 5.40
C THR A 135 -9.41 -1.67 6.69
N GLU A 136 -8.86 -2.67 7.39
CA GLU A 136 -9.41 -3.14 8.66
C GLU A 136 -9.36 -2.08 9.77
N LEU A 137 -8.32 -1.23 9.82
CA LEU A 137 -8.29 -0.07 10.72
C LEU A 137 -9.42 0.92 10.43
N THR A 138 -9.72 1.15 9.16
CA THR A 138 -10.79 2.07 8.74
C THR A 138 -12.17 1.48 9.04
N ASP A 139 -12.34 0.16 8.91
CA ASP A 139 -13.56 -0.51 9.31
C ASP A 139 -13.75 -0.50 10.83
N LEU A 140 -12.68 -0.73 11.60
CA LEU A 140 -12.71 -0.60 13.06
C LEU A 140 -13.09 0.82 13.49
N GLU A 141 -12.45 1.83 12.92
CA GLU A 141 -12.76 3.25 13.17
C GLU A 141 -14.25 3.53 12.98
N ARG A 142 -14.81 3.12 11.84
CA ARG A 142 -16.23 3.29 11.53
C ARG A 142 -17.13 2.60 12.56
N VAL A 143 -16.79 1.37 12.95
CA VAL A 143 -17.58 0.63 13.95
C VAL A 143 -17.56 1.33 15.30
N ILE A 144 -16.41 1.86 15.72
CA ILE A 144 -16.25 2.59 16.97
C ILE A 144 -17.00 3.93 16.94
N ASP A 145 -16.91 4.68 15.84
CA ASP A 145 -17.64 5.94 15.65
C ASP A 145 -19.17 5.76 15.68
N ASP A 146 -19.67 4.62 15.19
CA ASP A 146 -21.09 4.28 15.18
C ASP A 146 -21.61 3.80 16.57
N MET A 147 -20.73 3.55 17.54
CA MET A 147 -21.14 3.11 18.88
C MET A 147 -21.85 4.23 19.65
N ARG A 148 -22.93 3.88 20.34
CA ARG A 148 -23.64 4.79 21.25
C ARG A 148 -23.72 4.15 22.62
N GLU A 149 -23.74 4.96 23.67
CA GLU A 149 -23.93 4.46 25.03
C GLU A 149 -25.42 4.19 25.32
N PRO A 150 -25.77 3.04 25.94
CA PRO A 150 -24.88 1.90 26.22
C PRO A 150 -24.52 1.11 24.95
N VAL A 151 -23.27 0.65 24.86
CA VAL A 151 -22.76 -0.06 23.68
C VAL A 151 -23.49 -1.38 23.49
N ASP A 152 -24.01 -1.62 22.27
CA ASP A 152 -24.62 -2.90 21.91
C ASP A 152 -23.54 -4.00 21.90
N PRO A 153 -23.75 -5.14 22.60
CA PRO A 153 -22.82 -6.27 22.59
C PRO A 153 -22.42 -6.76 21.18
N ARG A 154 -23.29 -6.60 20.17
CA ARG A 154 -22.99 -6.94 18.78
C ARG A 154 -21.99 -5.98 18.15
N GLN A 155 -22.08 -4.68 18.46
CA GLN A 155 -21.10 -3.69 18.00
C GLN A 155 -19.75 -3.95 18.67
N ALA A 156 -19.76 -4.24 19.98
CA ALA A 156 -18.56 -4.61 20.73
C ALA A 156 -17.87 -5.85 20.14
N LEU A 157 -18.63 -6.92 19.83
CA LEU A 157 -18.10 -8.12 19.18
C LEU A 157 -17.55 -7.81 17.78
N ASN A 158 -18.26 -7.00 16.99
CA ASN A 158 -17.80 -6.63 15.65
C ASN A 158 -16.47 -5.86 15.70
N ALA A 159 -16.34 -4.91 16.63
CA ALA A 159 -15.09 -4.17 16.82
C ALA A 159 -13.93 -5.09 17.21
N ARG A 160 -14.17 -6.08 18.08
CA ARG A 160 -13.15 -7.08 18.44
C ARG A 160 -12.68 -7.89 17.24
N VAL A 161 -13.60 -8.32 16.37
CA VAL A 161 -13.24 -9.07 15.15
C VAL A 161 -12.33 -8.24 14.24
N HIS A 162 -12.65 -6.96 14.02
CA HIS A 162 -11.77 -6.08 13.25
C HIS A 162 -10.40 -5.89 13.93
N TYR A 163 -10.37 -5.69 15.24
CA TYR A 163 -9.10 -5.61 15.99
C TYR A 163 -8.26 -6.89 15.85
N GLU A 164 -8.88 -8.07 15.92
CA GLU A 164 -8.19 -9.35 15.69
C GLU A 164 -7.65 -9.46 14.26
N ASN A 165 -8.42 -9.06 13.26
CA ASN A 165 -7.97 -9.03 11.86
C ASN A 165 -6.80 -8.07 11.64
N ILE A 166 -6.80 -6.91 12.32
CA ILE A 166 -5.69 -5.95 12.31
C ILE A 166 -4.43 -6.60 12.86
N MET A 167 -4.51 -7.28 14.01
CA MET A 167 -3.38 -8.00 14.61
C MET A 167 -2.85 -9.12 13.71
N ILE A 168 -3.73 -9.86 13.04
CA ILE A 168 -3.35 -10.91 12.09
C ILE A 168 -2.65 -10.31 10.86
N SER A 169 -3.17 -9.21 10.35
CA SER A 169 -2.60 -8.51 9.19
C SER A 169 -1.22 -7.94 9.53
N HIS A 170 -1.07 -7.33 10.71
CA HIS A 170 0.22 -6.84 11.21
C HIS A 170 1.26 -7.96 11.29
N LYS A 171 0.94 -9.09 11.94
CA LYS A 171 1.82 -10.28 11.98
C LYS A 171 2.15 -10.84 10.60
N SER A 172 1.27 -10.65 9.63
CA SER A 172 1.51 -11.07 8.25
C SER A 172 2.51 -10.13 7.55
N MET A 173 2.42 -8.83 7.81
CA MET A 173 3.43 -7.87 7.37
C MET A 173 4.79 -8.16 8.01
N GLU A 174 4.85 -8.48 9.31
CA GLU A 174 6.11 -8.85 9.97
C GLU A 174 6.76 -10.08 9.34
N ARG A 175 5.98 -11.13 9.07
CA ARG A 175 6.49 -12.36 8.43
C ARG A 175 7.04 -12.09 7.04
N GLU A 176 6.31 -11.31 6.24
CA GLU A 176 6.77 -10.91 4.91
C GLU A 176 8.06 -10.09 5.00
N PHE A 177 8.11 -9.13 5.92
CA PHE A 177 9.30 -8.31 6.16
C PHE A 177 10.51 -9.14 6.57
N MET A 178 10.33 -10.15 7.44
CA MET A 178 11.40 -11.06 7.85
C MET A 178 11.87 -11.93 6.68
N SER A 179 10.95 -12.44 5.85
CA SER A 179 11.31 -13.17 4.63
C SER A 179 12.17 -12.32 3.69
N LEU A 180 11.75 -11.07 3.45
CA LEU A 180 12.51 -10.12 2.62
C LEU A 180 13.87 -9.78 3.25
N SER A 181 13.91 -9.60 4.57
CA SER A 181 15.16 -9.37 5.31
C SER A 181 16.15 -10.52 5.15
N GLU A 182 15.67 -11.76 5.14
CA GLU A 182 16.49 -12.95 4.89
C GLU A 182 16.97 -13.03 3.44
N ASP A 183 16.09 -12.77 2.47
CA ASP A 183 16.39 -12.88 1.03
C ASP A 183 17.40 -11.82 0.55
N TYR A 184 17.32 -10.61 1.11
CA TYR A 184 18.09 -9.45 0.65
C TYR A 184 19.12 -8.93 1.67
N GLY A 185 19.14 -9.49 2.89
CA GLY A 185 20.19 -9.23 3.88
C GLY A 185 20.15 -7.84 4.53
N PHE A 186 18.99 -7.22 4.63
CA PHE A 186 18.80 -6.04 5.48
C PHE A 186 18.40 -6.49 6.89
N HIS A 187 19.18 -6.06 7.89
CA HIS A 187 19.00 -6.37 9.32
C HIS A 187 19.01 -5.08 10.14
#